data_AF-A0A8J7QN04-F1
#
_entry.id   AF-A0A8J7QN04-F1
#
_cell.length_a   1.000
_cell.length_b   1.000
_cell.length_c   1.000
_cell.angle_alpha   90.00
_cell.angle_beta   90.00
_cell.angle_gamma   90.00
#
_symmetry.space_group_name_H-M   'P 1'
#
loop_
_entity.id
_entity.type
_entity.pdbx_description
1 polymer ?
#
loop_
_entity_poly.entity_id
_entity_poly.type
_entity_poly.pdbx_seq_one_letter_code
_entity_poly.pdbx_strand_id
1 'polypeptide(L)'
;MHRLLYIWLLFIITACGYSSSQPKVLDEAESLMQSDPSVALSKLNNVDVSEFQDSSTMARWALLYSEALATNRLSAPTDTIINIAIDYYGRHNFANELKKATHLKTQLHSFNENDALATALYLQKEKEFFLYKERTQKELFIAIGLAVFLIAGGVIAWMHQRMKLQRAKNDILIAEASNLKCLIDASRGDVCRLETKLHGLLEKRFSLIDSLCQTYYESQGTKTERKAIIDKVKHEIESVQTVSFPEMEQAVNDCRDNILSKIKESNPDIKPDDYRLLVFLASGLSSRTISLLLGESVDVVYKRKSRLKSRLRESAGTVDPDVMALF
;
A
#
# COMPACT_ATOMS: atom_id res chain seq x y z
N MET A 1 13.38 1.62 -13.49
CA MET A 1 14.30 0.46 -13.32
C MET A 1 15.48 0.48 -14.28
N HIS A 2 15.29 0.83 -15.57
CA HIS A 2 16.38 0.85 -16.57
C HIS A 2 17.58 1.75 -16.23
N ARG A 3 17.37 2.91 -15.59
CA ARG A 3 18.48 3.83 -15.23
C ARG A 3 19.49 3.22 -14.24
N LEU A 4 19.04 2.35 -13.33
CA LEU A 4 19.93 1.67 -12.38
C LEU A 4 20.74 0.56 -13.06
N LEU A 5 20.13 -0.15 -14.03
CA LEU A 5 20.82 -1.15 -14.84
C LEU A 5 21.94 -0.53 -15.69
N TYR A 6 21.71 0.66 -16.28
CA TYR A 6 22.75 1.35 -17.05
C TYR A 6 23.92 1.82 -16.19
N ILE A 7 23.67 2.28 -14.96
CA ILE A 7 24.75 2.67 -14.02
C ILE A 7 25.58 1.44 -13.62
N TRP A 8 24.92 0.30 -13.40
CA TRP A 8 25.60 -0.96 -13.08
C TRP A 8 26.44 -1.48 -14.25
N LEU A 9 25.88 -1.42 -15.47
CA LEU A 9 26.59 -1.80 -16.71
C LEU A 9 27.81 -0.91 -16.96
N LEU A 10 27.68 0.40 -16.72
CA LEU A 10 28.77 1.36 -16.91
C LEU A 10 29.90 1.14 -15.89
N PHE A 11 29.58 0.74 -14.66
CA PHE A 11 30.56 0.39 -13.62
C PHE A 11 31.38 -0.86 -13.97
N ILE A 12 30.74 -1.87 -14.60
CA ILE A 12 31.40 -3.09 -15.08
C ILE A 12 32.37 -2.77 -16.21
N ILE A 13 31.99 -1.88 -17.13
CA ILE A 13 32.83 -1.52 -18.29
C ILE A 13 34.06 -0.71 -17.85
N THR A 14 33.96 0.11 -16.81
CA THR A 14 35.11 0.86 -16.26
C THR A 14 36.07 0.01 -15.42
N ALA A 15 35.69 -1.20 -15.02
CA ALA A 15 36.52 -2.10 -14.22
C ALA A 15 37.49 -2.96 -15.05
N CYS A 16 37.34 -3.00 -16.37
CA CYS A 16 38.34 -3.61 -17.26
C CYS A 16 39.50 -2.63 -17.48
N GLY A 17 40.41 -2.59 -16.51
CA GLY A 17 41.65 -1.82 -16.56
C GLY A 17 42.56 -2.25 -17.72
N TYR A 18 43.11 -1.25 -18.37
CA TYR A 18 44.00 -1.29 -19.53
C TYR A 18 45.33 -2.02 -19.21
N SER A 19 45.68 -3.04 -20.01
CA SER A 19 46.88 -3.88 -19.86
C SER A 19 48.18 -3.08 -20.01
N SER A 20 49.06 -3.15 -19.01
CA SER A 20 50.38 -2.49 -19.01
C SER A 20 51.46 -3.32 -19.74
N SER A 21 52.50 -2.62 -20.17
CA SER A 21 53.55 -2.97 -21.16
C SER A 21 54.50 -4.16 -20.86
N GLN A 22 54.18 -5.08 -19.94
CA GLN A 22 55.11 -6.11 -19.45
C GLN A 22 55.30 -7.41 -20.28
N PRO A 23 54.48 -7.76 -21.30
CA PRO A 23 54.70 -8.99 -22.08
C PRO A 23 56.06 -9.03 -22.80
N LYS A 24 56.51 -7.88 -23.33
CA LYS A 24 57.73 -7.79 -24.15
C LYS A 24 58.99 -8.19 -23.40
N VAL A 25 59.09 -7.87 -22.12
CA VAL A 25 60.28 -8.20 -21.31
C VAL A 25 60.37 -9.70 -21.06
N LEU A 26 59.23 -10.38 -20.92
CA LEU A 26 59.19 -11.85 -20.77
C LEU A 26 59.58 -12.56 -22.06
N ASP A 27 59.10 -12.06 -23.21
CA ASP A 27 59.46 -12.61 -24.53
C ASP A 27 60.98 -12.48 -24.78
N GLU A 28 61.55 -11.33 -24.45
CA GLU A 28 63.01 -11.12 -24.56
C GLU A 28 63.80 -12.05 -23.63
N ALA A 29 63.38 -12.19 -22.37
CA ALA A 29 64.04 -13.09 -21.42
C ALA A 29 63.96 -14.56 -21.86
N GLU A 30 62.82 -14.99 -22.40
CA GLU A 30 62.64 -16.34 -22.94
C GLU A 30 63.56 -16.61 -24.14
N SER A 31 63.70 -15.63 -25.05
CA SER A 31 64.60 -15.77 -26.20
C SER A 31 66.08 -15.93 -25.82
N LEU A 32 66.49 -15.31 -24.71
CA LEU A 32 67.86 -15.37 -24.19
C LEU A 32 68.14 -16.61 -23.35
N MET A 33 67.13 -17.40 -22.99
CA MET A 33 67.25 -18.52 -22.06
C MET A 33 68.26 -19.59 -22.53
N GLN A 34 68.39 -19.79 -23.84
CA GLN A 34 69.34 -20.77 -24.41
C GLN A 34 70.71 -20.15 -24.72
N SER A 35 70.77 -18.88 -25.10
CA SER A 35 72.00 -18.22 -25.56
C SER A 35 72.79 -17.58 -24.42
N ASP A 36 72.10 -16.92 -23.48
CA ASP A 36 72.69 -16.27 -22.30
C ASP A 36 71.72 -16.30 -21.11
N PRO A 37 71.72 -17.42 -20.35
CA PRO A 37 70.84 -17.61 -19.21
C PRO A 37 71.02 -16.56 -18.10
N SER A 38 72.22 -15.99 -17.97
CA SER A 38 72.55 -15.04 -16.91
C SER A 38 71.90 -13.67 -17.17
N VAL A 39 71.90 -13.24 -18.43
CA VAL A 39 71.21 -12.02 -18.87
C VAL A 39 69.69 -12.21 -18.85
N ALA A 40 69.20 -13.40 -19.22
CA ALA A 40 67.78 -13.74 -19.08
C ALA A 40 67.31 -13.60 -17.62
N LEU A 41 68.08 -14.14 -16.67
CA LEU A 41 67.78 -14.02 -15.24
C LEU A 41 67.85 -12.57 -14.76
N SER A 42 68.84 -11.79 -15.21
CA SER A 42 68.94 -10.35 -14.89
C SER A 42 67.72 -9.57 -15.38
N LYS A 43 67.25 -9.81 -16.62
CA LYS A 43 66.03 -9.19 -17.14
C LYS A 43 64.81 -9.53 -16.28
N LEU A 44 64.65 -10.80 -15.89
CA LEU A 44 63.52 -11.24 -15.05
C LEU A 44 63.58 -10.66 -13.62
N ASN A 45 64.78 -10.47 -13.06
CA ASN A 45 64.98 -9.77 -11.78
C ASN A 45 64.61 -8.29 -11.83
N ASN A 46 64.75 -7.64 -12.99
CA ASN A 46 64.40 -6.22 -13.17
C ASN A 46 62.89 -5.98 -13.35
N VAL A 47 62.08 -7.03 -13.52
CA VAL A 47 60.62 -6.90 -13.65
C VAL A 47 59.99 -6.74 -12.28
N ASP A 48 59.23 -5.67 -12.06
CA ASP A 48 58.38 -5.53 -10.86
C ASP A 48 57.12 -6.38 -11.01
N VAL A 49 57.08 -7.51 -10.28
CA VAL A 49 55.96 -8.45 -10.35
C VAL A 49 54.76 -7.98 -9.53
N SER A 50 54.95 -7.00 -8.64
CA SER A 50 53.87 -6.45 -7.81
C SER A 50 52.85 -5.64 -8.63
N GLU A 51 53.24 -5.18 -9.83
CA GLU A 51 52.43 -4.39 -10.75
C GLU A 51 51.66 -5.23 -11.78
N PHE A 52 51.85 -6.55 -11.79
CA PHE A 52 51.16 -7.43 -12.72
C PHE A 52 49.64 -7.31 -12.52
N GLN A 53 48.88 -7.30 -13.62
CA GLN A 53 47.42 -7.17 -13.57
C GLN A 53 46.71 -8.53 -13.57
N ASP A 54 47.33 -9.54 -14.18
CA ASP A 54 46.71 -10.82 -14.42
C ASP A 54 47.58 -11.98 -13.93
N SER A 55 46.90 -13.05 -13.50
CA SER A 55 47.55 -14.24 -12.96
C SER A 55 48.29 -15.05 -14.03
N SER A 56 47.97 -14.85 -15.32
CA SER A 56 48.63 -15.56 -16.42
C SER A 56 50.05 -15.05 -16.67
N THR A 57 50.22 -13.72 -16.69
CA THR A 57 51.54 -13.07 -16.78
C THR A 57 52.41 -13.44 -15.58
N MET A 58 51.83 -13.45 -14.38
CA MET A 58 52.54 -13.88 -13.16
C MET A 58 53.01 -15.35 -13.25
N ALA A 59 52.16 -16.26 -13.74
CA ALA A 59 52.52 -17.66 -13.91
C ALA A 59 53.58 -17.88 -15.01
N ARG A 60 53.52 -17.10 -16.09
CA ARG A 60 54.53 -17.13 -17.15
C ARG A 60 55.88 -16.63 -16.65
N TRP A 61 55.91 -15.49 -15.96
CA TRP A 61 57.12 -14.97 -15.33
C TRP A 61 57.70 -15.99 -14.33
N ALA A 62 56.86 -16.58 -13.47
CA ALA A 62 57.31 -17.55 -12.47
C ALA A 62 57.94 -18.81 -13.09
N LEU A 63 57.39 -19.29 -14.22
CA LEU A 63 57.95 -20.41 -14.97
C LEU A 63 59.32 -20.04 -15.57
N LEU A 64 59.41 -18.91 -16.26
CA LEU A 64 60.65 -18.42 -16.87
C LEU A 64 61.72 -18.11 -15.82
N TYR A 65 61.33 -17.56 -14.67
CA TYR A 65 62.23 -17.29 -13.55
C TYR A 65 62.85 -18.57 -13.00
N SER A 66 62.01 -19.58 -12.78
CA SER A 66 62.45 -20.89 -12.29
C SER A 66 63.33 -21.62 -13.31
N GLU A 67 63.05 -21.47 -14.60
CA GLU A 67 63.88 -22.00 -15.69
C GLU A 67 65.25 -21.31 -15.77
N ALA A 68 65.28 -19.98 -15.63
CA ALA A 68 66.51 -19.21 -15.60
C ALA A 68 67.38 -19.59 -14.40
N LEU A 69 66.79 -19.73 -13.20
CA LEU A 69 67.49 -20.23 -12.01
C LEU A 69 68.09 -21.62 -12.25
N ALA A 70 67.30 -22.54 -12.79
CA ALA A 70 67.75 -23.91 -13.03
C ALA A 70 68.88 -24.00 -14.06
N THR A 71 68.82 -23.17 -15.11
CA THR A 71 69.84 -23.12 -16.17
C THR A 71 71.15 -22.48 -15.68
N ASN A 72 71.06 -21.49 -14.79
CA ASN A 72 72.23 -20.90 -14.11
C ASN A 72 72.72 -21.75 -12.92
N ARG A 73 72.12 -22.92 -12.65
CA ARG A 73 72.45 -23.82 -11.52
C ARG A 73 72.31 -23.17 -10.13
N LEU A 74 71.39 -22.22 -10.00
CA LEU A 74 71.10 -21.54 -8.74
C LEU A 74 70.02 -22.28 -7.97
N SER A 75 70.18 -22.39 -6.65
CA SER A 75 69.19 -22.97 -5.75
C SER A 75 68.10 -21.94 -5.39
N ALA A 76 66.86 -22.41 -5.20
CA ALA A 76 65.76 -21.59 -4.72
C ALA A 76 65.55 -21.83 -3.21
N PRO A 77 65.48 -20.78 -2.37
CA PRO A 77 65.33 -20.93 -0.92
C PRO A 77 63.94 -21.45 -0.51
N THR A 78 62.92 -21.24 -1.35
CA THR A 78 61.55 -21.70 -1.13
C THR A 78 60.94 -22.18 -2.45
N ASP A 79 59.82 -22.90 -2.38
CA ASP A 79 59.05 -23.30 -3.56
C ASP A 79 58.04 -22.24 -4.02
N THR A 80 57.99 -21.07 -3.35
CA THR A 80 56.89 -20.11 -3.50
C THR A 80 56.70 -19.69 -4.96
N ILE A 81 57.76 -19.30 -5.67
CA ILE A 81 57.66 -18.78 -7.04
C ILE A 81 57.26 -19.90 -8.01
N ILE A 82 57.93 -21.05 -7.99
CA ILE A 82 57.61 -22.15 -8.91
C ILE A 82 56.20 -22.70 -8.69
N ASN A 83 55.71 -22.72 -7.45
CA ASN A 83 54.35 -23.13 -7.14
C ASN A 83 53.30 -22.19 -7.78
N ILE A 84 53.61 -20.92 -8.05
CA ILE A 84 52.69 -20.02 -8.77
C ILE A 84 52.40 -20.56 -10.17
N ALA A 85 53.45 -20.97 -10.88
CA ALA A 85 53.31 -21.58 -12.21
C ALA A 85 52.56 -22.92 -12.13
N ILE A 86 52.94 -23.79 -11.18
CA ILE A 86 52.28 -25.10 -10.99
C ILE A 86 50.78 -24.93 -10.72
N ASP A 87 50.40 -24.06 -9.79
CA ASP A 87 49.01 -23.80 -9.43
C ASP A 87 48.21 -23.25 -10.62
N TYR A 88 48.78 -22.28 -11.34
CA TYR A 88 48.11 -21.66 -12.48
C TYR A 88 47.91 -22.66 -13.63
N TYR A 89 49.00 -23.31 -14.10
CA TYR A 89 48.94 -24.25 -15.22
C TYR A 89 48.14 -25.51 -14.86
N GLY A 90 48.15 -25.93 -13.59
CA GLY A 90 47.30 -27.00 -13.08
C GLY A 90 45.82 -26.67 -13.14
N ARG A 91 45.41 -25.47 -12.68
CA ARG A 91 43.99 -25.04 -12.74
C ARG A 91 43.48 -24.82 -14.17
N HIS A 92 44.35 -24.36 -15.07
CA HIS A 92 43.98 -24.06 -16.46
C HIS A 92 44.25 -25.24 -17.42
N ASN A 93 44.67 -26.40 -16.90
CA ASN A 93 44.89 -27.64 -17.65
C ASN A 93 45.96 -27.54 -18.76
N PHE A 94 47.00 -26.74 -18.54
CA PHE A 94 48.16 -26.60 -19.43
C PHE A 94 49.21 -27.68 -19.10
N ALA A 95 49.02 -28.87 -19.65
CA ALA A 95 49.73 -30.08 -19.23
C ALA A 95 51.25 -30.05 -19.51
N ASN A 96 51.70 -29.39 -20.57
CA ASN A 96 53.13 -29.34 -20.93
C ASN A 96 53.89 -28.41 -19.99
N GLU A 97 53.36 -27.22 -19.75
CA GLU A 97 53.87 -26.19 -18.87
C GLU A 97 53.86 -26.67 -17.42
N LEU A 98 52.79 -27.37 -17.00
CA LEU A 98 52.72 -28.02 -15.69
C LEU A 98 53.83 -29.07 -15.52
N LYS A 99 54.00 -29.97 -16.50
CA LYS A 99 55.10 -30.96 -16.48
C LYS A 99 56.46 -30.28 -16.40
N LYS A 100 56.68 -29.22 -17.19
CA LYS A 100 57.91 -28.41 -17.15
C LYS A 100 58.13 -27.81 -15.76
N ALA A 101 57.10 -27.18 -15.18
CA ALA A 101 57.18 -26.54 -13.86
C ALA A 101 57.48 -27.54 -12.74
N THR A 102 56.80 -28.70 -12.75
CA THR A 102 57.05 -29.76 -11.75
C THR A 102 58.46 -30.35 -11.87
N HIS A 103 58.99 -30.49 -13.08
CA HIS A 103 60.37 -30.91 -13.30
C HIS A 103 61.38 -29.87 -12.78
N LEU A 104 61.17 -28.59 -13.12
CA LEU A 104 62.02 -27.49 -12.64
C LEU A 104 62.04 -27.41 -11.11
N LYS A 105 60.89 -27.59 -10.46
CA LYS A 105 60.80 -27.67 -8.99
C LYS A 105 61.74 -28.74 -8.43
N THR A 106 61.71 -29.96 -8.97
CA THR A 106 62.60 -31.04 -8.51
C THR A 106 64.07 -30.74 -8.77
N GLN A 107 64.39 -30.09 -9.89
CA GLN A 107 65.75 -29.74 -10.27
C GLN A 107 66.35 -28.66 -9.35
N LEU A 108 65.58 -27.63 -8.98
CA LEU A 108 66.04 -26.55 -8.10
C LEU A 108 66.43 -27.05 -6.70
N HIS A 109 65.74 -28.07 -6.16
CA HIS A 109 66.10 -28.71 -4.89
C HIS A 109 67.41 -29.51 -4.94
N SER A 110 67.85 -29.92 -6.13
CA SER A 110 69.08 -30.72 -6.28
C SER A 110 70.36 -29.88 -6.29
N PHE A 111 70.25 -28.55 -6.39
CA PHE A 111 71.40 -27.65 -6.39
C PHE A 111 71.79 -27.25 -4.97
N ASN A 112 73.07 -27.44 -4.64
CA ASN A 112 73.65 -27.16 -3.32
C ASN A 112 74.39 -25.80 -3.25
N GLU A 113 74.45 -25.08 -4.37
CA GLU A 113 75.19 -23.82 -4.48
C GLU A 113 74.34 -22.65 -3.96
N ASN A 114 74.68 -22.21 -2.75
CA ASN A 114 74.01 -21.12 -2.06
C ASN A 114 74.69 -19.79 -2.41
N ASP A 115 74.29 -19.19 -3.53
CA ASP A 115 74.62 -17.79 -3.82
C ASP A 115 73.75 -16.86 -2.96
N ALA A 116 74.39 -16.09 -2.08
CA ALA A 116 73.74 -15.14 -1.20
C ALA A 116 73.01 -14.04 -1.97
N LEU A 117 73.55 -13.61 -3.12
CA LEU A 117 72.94 -12.57 -3.96
C LEU A 117 71.69 -13.10 -4.67
N ALA A 118 71.76 -14.28 -5.28
CA ALA A 118 70.60 -14.94 -5.87
C ALA A 118 69.49 -15.20 -4.83
N THR A 119 69.86 -15.63 -3.62
CA THR A 119 68.90 -15.83 -2.52
C THR A 119 68.20 -14.53 -2.11
N ALA A 120 68.94 -13.43 -2.02
CA ALA A 120 68.38 -12.12 -1.67
C ALA A 120 67.41 -11.61 -2.75
N LEU A 121 67.78 -11.74 -4.03
CA LEU A 121 66.92 -11.35 -5.16
C LEU A 121 65.66 -12.21 -5.23
N TYR A 122 65.77 -13.52 -5.00
CA TYR A 122 64.63 -14.41 -4.93
C TYR A 122 63.64 -13.98 -3.83
N LEU A 123 64.14 -13.74 -2.62
CA LEU A 123 63.31 -13.30 -1.49
C LEU A 123 62.67 -11.93 -1.73
N GLN A 124 63.35 -11.04 -2.45
CA GLN A 124 62.76 -9.78 -2.89
C GLN A 124 61.55 -10.03 -3.81
N LYS A 125 61.68 -10.93 -4.79
CA LYS A 125 60.55 -11.27 -5.69
C LYS A 125 59.41 -11.98 -4.99
N GLU A 126 59.71 -12.80 -4.00
CA GLU A 126 58.68 -13.40 -3.15
C GLU A 126 57.87 -12.33 -2.40
N LYS A 127 58.53 -11.27 -1.88
CA LYS A 127 57.83 -10.13 -1.27
C LYS A 127 56.97 -9.34 -2.26
N GLU A 128 57.49 -9.08 -3.46
CA GLU A 128 56.71 -8.42 -4.53
C GLU A 128 55.47 -9.25 -4.91
N PHE A 129 55.58 -10.57 -4.97
CA PHE A 129 54.43 -11.46 -5.18
C PHE A 129 53.39 -11.38 -4.04
N PHE A 130 53.82 -11.32 -2.78
CA PHE A 130 52.88 -11.14 -1.66
C PHE A 130 52.14 -9.80 -1.73
N LEU A 131 52.80 -8.73 -2.18
CA LEU A 131 52.15 -7.43 -2.42
C LEU A 131 51.12 -7.51 -3.56
N TYR A 132 51.43 -8.20 -4.66
CA TYR A 132 50.48 -8.49 -5.74
C TYR A 132 49.23 -9.23 -5.21
N LYS A 133 49.46 -10.28 -4.39
CA LYS A 133 48.37 -11.07 -3.79
C LYS A 133 47.52 -10.24 -2.83
N GLU A 134 48.13 -9.35 -2.05
CA GLU A 134 47.40 -8.47 -1.14
C GLU A 134 46.57 -7.42 -1.90
N ARG A 135 47.11 -6.82 -2.95
CA ARG A 135 46.41 -5.86 -3.82
C ARG A 135 45.16 -6.49 -4.43
N THR A 136 45.32 -7.65 -5.07
CA THR A 136 44.21 -8.37 -5.72
C THR A 136 43.11 -8.77 -4.72
N GLN A 137 43.47 -9.19 -3.50
CA GLN A 137 42.48 -9.44 -2.45
C GLN A 137 41.75 -8.17 -2.02
N LYS A 138 42.48 -7.06 -1.79
CA LYS A 138 41.88 -5.78 -1.39
C LYS A 138 40.92 -5.25 -2.45
N GLU A 139 41.32 -5.30 -3.73
CA GLU A 139 40.47 -4.89 -4.84
C GLU A 139 39.17 -5.71 -4.90
N LEU A 140 39.27 -7.03 -4.72
CA LEU A 140 38.09 -7.91 -4.65
C LEU A 140 37.17 -7.55 -3.48
N PHE A 141 37.72 -7.36 -2.27
CA PHE A 141 36.92 -6.99 -1.10
C PHE A 141 36.23 -5.63 -1.28
N ILE A 142 36.93 -4.63 -1.85
CA ILE A 142 36.35 -3.32 -2.16
C ILE A 142 35.22 -3.46 -3.19
N ALA A 143 35.42 -4.23 -4.26
CA ALA A 143 34.41 -4.47 -5.28
C ALA A 143 33.15 -5.15 -4.71
N ILE A 144 33.32 -6.17 -3.86
CA ILE A 144 32.21 -6.83 -3.15
C ILE A 144 31.46 -5.84 -2.26
N GLY A 145 32.18 -5.02 -1.48
CA GLY A 145 31.58 -4.01 -0.61
C GLY A 145 30.74 -2.98 -1.39
N LEU A 146 31.25 -2.47 -2.52
CA LEU A 146 30.53 -1.57 -3.40
C LEU A 146 29.26 -2.22 -3.99
N ALA A 147 29.36 -3.48 -4.43
CA ALA A 147 28.21 -4.21 -4.95
C ALA A 147 27.10 -4.38 -3.90
N VAL A 148 27.47 -4.73 -2.65
CA VAL A 148 26.52 -4.84 -1.52
C VAL A 148 25.86 -3.49 -1.23
N PHE A 149 26.62 -2.40 -1.21
CA PHE A 149 26.09 -1.06 -0.98
C PHE A 149 25.07 -0.63 -2.05
N LEU A 150 25.35 -0.92 -3.33
CA LEU A 150 24.44 -0.64 -4.44
C LEU A 150 23.14 -1.46 -4.34
N ILE A 151 23.24 -2.74 -3.97
CA ILE A 151 22.08 -3.61 -3.76
C ILE A 151 21.21 -3.07 -2.61
N ALA A 152 21.82 -2.71 -1.47
CA ALA A 152 21.11 -2.16 -0.33
C ALA A 152 20.36 -0.86 -0.70
N GLY A 153 21.01 0.06 -1.41
CA GLY A 153 20.37 1.29 -1.90
C GLY A 153 19.19 1.01 -2.84
N GLY A 154 19.32 0.01 -3.73
CA GLY A 154 18.24 -0.44 -4.60
C GLY A 154 17.04 -1.01 -3.84
N VAL A 155 17.29 -1.84 -2.82
CA VAL A 155 16.24 -2.42 -1.95
C VAL A 155 15.51 -1.33 -1.17
N ILE A 156 16.23 -0.36 -0.60
CA ILE A 156 15.64 0.76 0.13
C ILE A 156 14.77 1.60 -0.82
N ALA A 157 15.26 1.93 -2.01
CA ALA A 157 14.50 2.69 -3.01
C ALA A 157 13.24 1.93 -3.46
N TRP A 158 13.34 0.62 -3.69
CA TRP A 158 12.19 -0.23 -4.02
C TRP A 158 11.17 -0.27 -2.88
N MET A 159 11.63 -0.41 -1.64
CA MET A 159 10.77 -0.40 -0.46
C MET A 159 10.05 0.94 -0.31
N HIS A 160 10.75 2.07 -0.49
CA HIS A 160 10.14 3.40 -0.46
C HIS A 160 9.08 3.57 -1.56
N GLN A 161 9.36 3.12 -2.78
CA GLN A 161 8.38 3.16 -3.87
C GLN A 161 7.15 2.30 -3.56
N ARG A 162 7.38 1.09 -3.04
CA ARG A 162 6.30 0.17 -2.63
C ARG A 162 5.43 0.76 -1.54
N MET A 163 6.04 1.36 -0.52
CA MET A 163 5.34 2.03 0.57
C MET A 163 4.49 3.21 0.06
N LYS A 164 5.01 4.01 -0.88
CA LYS A 164 4.24 5.12 -1.48
C LYS A 164 2.99 4.62 -2.21
N LEU A 165 3.10 3.52 -2.95
CA LEU A 165 1.97 2.94 -3.66
C LEU A 165 0.93 2.35 -2.68
N GLN A 166 1.38 1.71 -1.61
CA GLN A 166 0.49 1.18 -0.58
C GLN A 166 -0.27 2.30 0.15
N ARG A 167 0.38 3.43 0.45
CA ARG A 167 -0.29 4.60 1.05
C ARG A 167 -1.42 5.13 0.19
N ALA A 168 -1.19 5.32 -1.12
CA ALA A 168 -2.23 5.81 -2.03
C ALA A 168 -3.47 4.89 -2.08
N LYS A 169 -3.28 3.56 -2.00
CA LYS A 169 -4.39 2.60 -1.94
C LYS A 169 -5.14 2.68 -0.60
N ASN A 170 -4.41 2.81 0.50
CA ASN A 170 -5.02 2.95 1.83
C ASN A 170 -5.83 4.24 1.95
N ASP A 171 -5.35 5.35 1.39
CA ASP A 171 -6.06 6.64 1.43
C ASP A 171 -7.43 6.54 0.73
N ILE A 172 -7.51 5.81 -0.40
CA ILE A 172 -8.79 5.55 -1.09
C ILE A 172 -9.73 4.69 -0.25
N LEU A 173 -9.22 3.59 0.33
CA LEU A 173 -10.04 2.70 1.18
C LEU A 173 -10.56 3.41 2.44
N ILE A 174 -9.76 4.31 3.03
CA ILE A 174 -10.18 5.12 4.18
C ILE A 174 -11.27 6.12 3.78
N ALA A 175 -11.19 6.71 2.58
CA ALA A 175 -12.22 7.60 2.05
C ALA A 175 -13.55 6.85 1.79
N GLU A 176 -13.50 5.63 1.25
CA GLU A 176 -14.70 4.80 1.07
C GLU A 176 -15.31 4.39 2.42
N ALA A 177 -14.47 3.97 3.39
CA ALA A 177 -14.93 3.58 4.71
C ALA A 177 -15.54 4.76 5.50
N SER A 178 -14.96 5.97 5.37
CA SER A 178 -15.49 7.17 6.04
C SER A 178 -16.82 7.62 5.45
N ASN A 179 -16.97 7.53 4.13
CA ASN A 179 -18.24 7.83 3.45
C ASN A 179 -19.34 6.85 3.91
N LEU A 180 -19.05 5.54 3.91
CA LEU A 180 -20.00 4.54 4.38
C LEU A 180 -20.39 4.74 5.85
N LYS A 181 -19.41 5.10 6.70
CA LYS A 181 -19.67 5.44 8.10
C LYS A 181 -20.62 6.63 8.23
N CYS A 182 -20.40 7.69 7.44
CA CYS A 182 -21.28 8.87 7.44
C CYS A 182 -22.72 8.50 7.03
N LEU A 183 -22.90 7.64 6.03
CA LEU A 183 -24.23 7.14 5.63
C LEU A 183 -24.91 6.33 6.74
N ILE A 184 -24.17 5.46 7.43
CA ILE A 184 -24.69 4.68 8.56
C ILE A 184 -25.08 5.60 9.72
N ASP A 185 -24.24 6.58 10.06
CA ASP A 185 -24.51 7.53 11.13
C ASP A 185 -25.74 8.41 10.82
N ALA A 186 -25.90 8.83 9.56
CA ALA A 186 -27.09 9.56 9.11
C ALA A 186 -28.37 8.70 9.26
N SER A 187 -28.35 7.46 8.77
CA SER A 187 -29.48 6.53 8.89
C SER A 187 -29.83 6.23 10.36
N ARG A 188 -28.81 6.02 11.21
CA ARG A 188 -29.01 5.82 12.65
C ARG A 188 -29.64 7.04 13.31
N GLY A 189 -29.25 8.25 12.90
CA GLY A 189 -29.86 9.50 13.33
C GLY A 189 -31.36 9.56 13.01
N ASP A 190 -31.74 9.18 11.78
CA ASP A 190 -33.15 9.15 11.37
C ASP A 190 -33.97 8.11 12.16
N VAL A 191 -33.42 6.92 12.40
CA VAL A 191 -34.08 5.88 13.21
C VAL A 191 -34.30 6.38 14.63
N CYS A 192 -33.29 6.97 15.27
CA CYS A 192 -33.40 7.53 16.63
C CYS A 192 -34.46 8.65 16.71
N ARG A 193 -34.50 9.53 15.70
CA ARG A 193 -35.50 10.59 15.58
C ARG A 193 -36.92 10.02 15.45
N LEU A 194 -37.09 8.97 14.65
CA LEU A 194 -38.39 8.30 14.48
C LEU A 194 -38.83 7.57 15.76
N GLU A 195 -37.91 6.89 16.43
CA GLU A 195 -38.14 6.22 17.71
C GLU A 195 -38.61 7.20 18.79
N THR A 196 -37.95 8.36 18.90
CA THR A 196 -38.33 9.42 19.85
C THR A 196 -39.74 9.95 19.58
N LYS A 197 -40.07 10.18 18.29
CA LYS A 197 -41.42 10.62 17.89
C LYS A 197 -42.48 9.55 18.20
N LEU A 198 -42.19 8.28 17.92
CA LEU A 198 -43.09 7.16 18.20
C LEU A 198 -43.37 7.06 19.71
N HIS A 199 -42.35 7.16 20.55
CA HIS A 199 -42.52 7.17 22.00
C HIS A 199 -43.39 8.33 22.47
N GLY A 200 -43.15 9.56 21.98
CA GLY A 200 -43.99 10.71 22.33
C GLY A 200 -45.45 10.55 21.90
N LEU A 201 -45.73 9.94 20.75
CA LEU A 201 -47.10 9.65 20.31
C LEU A 201 -47.78 8.56 21.15
N LEU A 202 -47.05 7.50 21.51
CA LEU A 202 -47.56 6.45 22.38
C LEU A 202 -47.87 6.99 23.77
N GLU A 203 -46.99 7.82 24.34
CA GLU A 203 -47.19 8.45 25.64
C GLU A 203 -48.47 9.29 25.67
N LYS A 204 -48.68 10.15 24.65
CA LYS A 204 -49.92 10.94 24.50
C LYS A 204 -51.17 10.05 24.36
N ARG A 205 -51.08 8.93 23.65
CA ARG A 205 -52.22 8.01 23.48
C ARG A 205 -52.56 7.31 24.79
N PHE A 206 -51.57 6.85 25.53
CA PHE A 206 -51.81 6.14 26.79
C PHE A 206 -52.24 7.09 27.91
N SER A 207 -51.79 8.34 27.92
CA SER A 207 -52.27 9.33 28.90
C SER A 207 -53.76 9.68 28.72
N LEU A 208 -54.28 9.69 27.49
CA LEU A 208 -55.70 9.84 27.23
C LEU A 208 -56.50 8.65 27.79
N ILE A 209 -56.03 7.43 27.54
CA ILE A 209 -56.66 6.21 28.07
C ILE A 209 -56.66 6.26 29.60
N ASP A 210 -55.52 6.61 30.19
CA ASP A 210 -55.36 6.74 31.64
C ASP A 210 -56.32 7.79 32.23
N SER A 211 -56.44 8.97 31.59
CA SER A 211 -57.37 10.02 32.00
C SER A 211 -58.84 9.58 31.93
N LEU A 212 -59.23 8.83 30.88
CA LEU A 212 -60.58 8.28 30.75
C LEU A 212 -60.84 7.20 31.81
N CYS A 213 -59.88 6.31 32.07
CA CYS A 213 -59.95 5.31 33.13
C CYS A 213 -60.08 5.97 34.51
N GLN A 214 -59.29 7.01 34.79
CA GLN A 214 -59.36 7.76 36.05
C GLN A 214 -60.74 8.40 36.23
N THR A 215 -61.26 9.05 35.19
CA THR A 215 -62.61 9.64 35.20
C THR A 215 -63.70 8.57 35.44
N TYR A 216 -63.54 7.39 34.84
CA TYR A 216 -64.43 6.26 35.05
C TYR A 216 -64.38 5.77 36.51
N TYR A 217 -63.19 5.51 37.04
CA TYR A 217 -63.01 5.04 38.42
C TYR A 217 -63.52 6.04 39.47
N GLU A 218 -63.28 7.33 39.28
CA GLU A 218 -63.72 8.38 40.22
C GLU A 218 -65.23 8.59 40.24
N SER A 219 -65.90 8.33 39.12
CA SER A 219 -67.35 8.54 38.97
C SER A 219 -68.17 7.25 39.12
N GLN A 220 -67.50 6.10 39.31
CA GLN A 220 -68.11 4.77 39.38
C GLN A 220 -69.16 4.68 40.50
N GLY A 221 -70.37 4.25 40.16
CA GLY A 221 -71.46 4.08 41.13
C GLY A 221 -72.22 5.36 41.48
N THR A 222 -71.89 6.48 40.82
CA THR A 222 -72.62 7.75 40.97
C THR A 222 -73.69 7.91 39.88
N LYS A 223 -74.76 8.68 40.16
CA LYS A 223 -75.76 9.04 39.13
C LYS A 223 -75.18 9.90 37.99
N THR A 224 -73.96 10.42 38.17
CA THR A 224 -73.25 11.30 37.24
C THR A 224 -72.18 10.58 36.42
N GLU A 225 -71.92 9.29 36.65
CA GLU A 225 -70.92 8.46 35.94
C GLU A 225 -70.99 8.63 34.42
N ARG A 226 -72.17 8.35 33.86
CA ARG A 226 -72.42 8.47 32.41
C ARG A 226 -72.20 9.88 31.90
N LYS A 227 -72.58 10.91 32.68
CA LYS A 227 -72.44 12.31 32.30
C LYS A 227 -70.97 12.73 32.30
N ALA A 228 -70.21 12.36 33.34
CA ALA A 228 -68.79 12.67 33.46
C ALA A 228 -67.97 12.07 32.32
N ILE A 229 -68.23 10.81 31.95
CA ILE A 229 -67.56 10.16 30.82
C ILE A 229 -67.92 10.83 29.48
N ILE A 230 -69.21 11.14 29.26
CA ILE A 230 -69.65 11.81 28.03
C ILE A 230 -69.02 13.20 27.92
N ASP A 231 -69.03 13.99 28.99
CA ASP A 231 -68.49 15.34 29.00
C ASP A 231 -66.96 15.30 28.77
N LYS A 232 -66.25 14.33 29.35
CA LYS A 232 -64.81 14.14 29.12
C LYS A 232 -64.52 13.72 27.67
N VAL A 233 -65.27 12.78 27.10
CA VAL A 233 -65.11 12.37 25.69
C VAL A 233 -65.40 13.54 24.74
N LYS A 234 -66.45 14.34 24.99
CA LYS A 234 -66.74 15.54 24.20
C LYS A 234 -65.61 16.55 24.29
N HIS A 235 -65.09 16.80 25.48
CA HIS A 235 -63.97 17.71 25.70
C HIS A 235 -62.72 17.29 24.92
N GLU A 236 -62.39 15.99 24.91
CA GLU A 236 -61.25 15.48 24.14
C GLU A 236 -61.48 15.59 22.62
N ILE A 237 -62.72 15.38 22.15
CA ILE A 237 -63.08 15.59 20.73
C ILE A 237 -62.94 17.07 20.33
N GLU A 238 -63.35 18.00 21.20
CA GLU A 238 -63.20 19.45 20.98
C GLU A 238 -61.72 19.89 21.04
N SER A 239 -60.94 19.29 21.94
CA SER A 239 -59.49 19.50 22.04
C SER A 239 -58.77 19.11 20.74
N VAL A 240 -59.15 17.98 20.12
CA VAL A 240 -58.59 17.53 18.83
C VAL A 240 -58.82 18.55 17.71
N GLN A 241 -59.95 19.27 17.74
CA GLN A 241 -60.25 20.28 16.72
C GLN A 241 -59.32 21.49 16.77
N THR A 242 -58.78 21.83 17.94
CA THR A 242 -58.10 23.12 18.17
C THR A 242 -56.63 22.96 18.52
N VAL A 243 -56.31 22.08 19.47
CA VAL A 243 -54.96 21.89 20.01
C VAL A 243 -54.16 20.88 19.18
N SER A 244 -54.80 19.79 18.74
CA SER A 244 -54.11 18.69 18.03
C SER A 244 -53.98 18.88 16.51
N PHE A 245 -54.66 19.86 15.91
CA PHE A 245 -54.64 20.04 14.45
C PHE A 245 -53.23 20.31 13.88
N PRO A 246 -52.41 21.23 14.44
CA PRO A 246 -51.04 21.44 13.96
C PRO A 246 -50.15 20.21 14.15
N GLU A 247 -50.35 19.47 15.24
CA GLU A 247 -49.61 18.23 15.51
C GLU A 247 -49.95 17.13 14.49
N MET A 248 -51.21 17.04 14.07
CA MET A 248 -51.64 16.10 13.02
C MET A 248 -51.05 16.45 11.65
N GLU A 249 -51.08 17.73 11.28
CA GLU A 249 -50.43 18.23 10.05
C GLU A 249 -48.93 17.91 10.05
N GLN A 250 -48.26 18.19 11.17
CA GLN A 250 -46.84 17.91 11.32
C GLN A 250 -46.54 16.41 11.26
N ALA A 251 -47.33 15.56 11.95
CA ALA A 251 -47.14 14.12 11.94
C ALA A 251 -47.32 13.51 10.55
N VAL A 252 -48.33 13.97 9.79
CA VAL A 252 -48.53 13.52 8.41
C VAL A 252 -47.34 13.93 7.53
N ASN A 253 -46.88 15.18 7.61
CA ASN A 253 -45.73 15.65 6.85
C ASN A 253 -44.44 14.88 7.20
N ASP A 254 -44.24 14.59 8.48
CA ASP A 254 -43.10 13.81 8.96
C ASP A 254 -43.11 12.36 8.43
N CYS A 255 -44.30 11.75 8.31
CA CYS A 255 -44.44 10.36 7.90
C CYS A 255 -44.59 10.15 6.39
N ARG A 256 -45.00 11.18 5.66
CA ARG A 256 -45.35 11.10 4.23
C ARG A 256 -44.62 12.16 3.41
N ASP A 257 -43.32 12.32 3.66
CA ASP A 257 -42.41 13.16 2.88
C ASP A 257 -43.00 14.55 2.53
N ASN A 258 -43.45 15.26 3.57
CA ASN A 258 -44.02 16.62 3.48
C ASN A 258 -45.18 16.77 2.49
N ILE A 259 -45.99 15.73 2.30
CA ILE A 259 -47.08 15.72 1.31
C ILE A 259 -48.08 16.88 1.48
N LEU A 260 -48.43 17.28 2.69
CA LEU A 260 -49.37 18.40 2.91
C LEU A 260 -48.73 19.74 2.55
N SER A 261 -47.44 19.91 2.86
CA SER A 261 -46.67 21.10 2.46
C SER A 261 -46.56 21.19 0.93
N LYS A 262 -46.23 20.08 0.26
CA LYS A 262 -46.18 20.01 -1.22
C LYS A 262 -47.55 20.32 -1.85
N ILE A 263 -48.65 19.84 -1.27
CA ILE A 263 -50.01 20.15 -1.74
C ILE A 263 -50.33 21.64 -1.55
N LYS A 264 -49.90 22.25 -0.43
CA LYS A 264 -50.11 23.67 -0.15
C LYS A 264 -49.30 24.58 -1.09
N GLU A 265 -48.08 24.19 -1.45
CA GLU A 265 -47.24 24.90 -2.41
C GLU A 265 -47.80 24.82 -3.84
N SER A 266 -48.30 23.65 -4.24
CA SER A 266 -48.89 23.44 -5.56
C SER A 266 -50.31 24.00 -5.71
N ASN A 267 -51.00 24.26 -4.60
CA ASN A 267 -52.35 24.84 -4.59
C ASN A 267 -52.47 25.95 -3.51
N PRO A 268 -51.84 27.12 -3.74
CA PRO A 268 -51.79 28.19 -2.75
C PRO A 268 -53.17 28.80 -2.43
N ASP A 269 -54.14 28.68 -3.35
CA ASP A 269 -55.51 29.16 -3.19
C ASP A 269 -56.45 28.11 -2.55
N ILE A 270 -55.91 27.05 -1.94
CA ILE A 270 -56.72 26.07 -1.22
C ILE A 270 -57.46 26.75 -0.06
N LYS A 271 -58.77 26.53 0.00
CA LYS A 271 -59.60 27.11 1.06
C LYS A 271 -59.19 26.52 2.41
N PRO A 272 -59.14 27.31 3.50
CA PRO A 272 -58.76 26.83 4.83
C PRO A 272 -59.59 25.61 5.28
N ASP A 273 -60.89 25.61 5.02
CA ASP A 273 -61.76 24.48 5.39
C ASP A 273 -61.49 23.22 4.57
N ASP A 274 -61.07 23.37 3.31
CA ASP A 274 -60.70 22.26 2.43
C ASP A 274 -59.32 21.70 2.83
N TYR A 275 -58.40 22.57 3.24
CA TYR A 275 -57.11 22.17 3.82
C TYR A 275 -57.31 21.42 5.14
N ARG A 276 -58.22 21.89 6.00
CA ARG A 276 -58.54 21.20 7.26
C ARG A 276 -59.09 19.79 7.02
N LEU A 277 -59.98 19.64 6.04
CA LEU A 277 -60.47 18.35 5.59
C LEU A 277 -59.33 17.46 5.05
N LEU A 278 -58.40 18.03 4.28
CA LEU A 278 -57.23 17.31 3.74
C LEU A 278 -56.34 16.74 4.84
N VAL A 279 -56.00 17.54 5.86
CA VAL A 279 -55.18 17.10 6.99
C VAL A 279 -55.84 15.92 7.72
N PHE A 280 -57.16 15.99 7.94
CA PHE A 280 -57.89 14.89 8.59
C PHE A 280 -57.94 13.60 7.75
N LEU A 281 -58.12 13.72 6.43
CA LEU A 281 -58.06 12.58 5.52
C LEU A 281 -56.67 11.96 5.49
N ALA A 282 -55.63 12.79 5.41
CA ALA A 282 -54.24 12.34 5.38
C ALA A 282 -53.80 11.69 6.71
N SER A 283 -54.45 12.07 7.82
CA SER A 283 -54.31 11.44 9.13
C SER A 283 -55.03 10.09 9.24
N GLY A 284 -55.75 9.65 8.19
CA GLY A 284 -56.45 8.35 8.16
C GLY A 284 -57.77 8.33 8.94
N LEU A 285 -58.34 9.49 9.27
CA LEU A 285 -59.61 9.56 9.99
C LEU A 285 -60.79 9.12 9.12
N SER A 286 -61.74 8.40 9.73
CA SER A 286 -62.95 7.96 9.03
C SER A 286 -63.86 9.16 8.69
N SER A 287 -64.68 9.04 7.63
CA SER A 287 -65.63 10.09 7.26
C SER A 287 -66.63 10.44 8.38
N ARG A 288 -66.94 9.50 9.28
CA ARG A 288 -67.78 9.76 10.47
C ARG A 288 -67.04 10.59 11.52
N THR A 289 -65.77 10.27 11.76
CA THR A 289 -64.92 11.05 12.68
C THR A 289 -64.73 12.47 12.16
N ILE A 290 -64.46 12.62 10.87
CA ILE A 290 -64.32 13.92 10.21
C ILE A 290 -65.63 14.71 10.29
N SER A 291 -66.79 14.07 10.06
CA SER A 291 -68.11 14.69 10.24
C SER A 291 -68.30 15.24 11.65
N LEU A 292 -67.90 14.48 12.66
CA LEU A 292 -67.96 14.92 14.06
C LEU A 292 -67.01 16.09 14.35
N LEU A 293 -65.80 16.06 13.80
CA LEU A 293 -64.78 17.10 13.99
C LEU A 293 -65.08 18.40 13.24
N LEU A 294 -65.80 18.33 12.13
CA LEU A 294 -66.20 19.50 11.34
C LEU A 294 -67.60 20.02 11.70
N GLY A 295 -68.38 19.28 12.48
CA GLY A 295 -69.78 19.63 12.78
C GLY A 295 -70.71 19.55 11.57
N GLU A 296 -70.32 18.80 10.54
CA GLU A 296 -71.08 18.63 9.29
C GLU A 296 -71.71 17.23 9.22
N SER A 297 -72.72 17.04 8.36
CA SER A 297 -73.25 15.69 8.13
C SER A 297 -72.26 14.83 7.32
N VAL A 298 -72.28 13.52 7.54
CA VAL A 298 -71.41 12.56 6.83
C VAL A 298 -71.56 12.68 5.31
N ASP A 299 -72.77 12.93 4.82
CA ASP A 299 -73.04 13.13 3.38
C ASP A 299 -72.34 14.37 2.81
N VAL A 300 -72.27 15.45 3.60
CA VAL A 300 -71.53 16.67 3.22
C VAL A 300 -70.04 16.36 3.15
N VAL A 301 -69.50 15.63 4.13
CA VAL A 301 -68.07 15.23 4.13
C VAL A 301 -67.73 14.38 2.91
N TYR A 302 -68.57 13.41 2.52
CA TYR A 302 -68.35 12.62 1.30
C TYR A 302 -68.33 13.49 0.04
N LYS A 303 -69.29 14.42 -0.09
CA LYS A 303 -69.33 15.36 -1.23
C LYS A 303 -68.10 16.27 -1.26
N ARG A 304 -67.68 16.81 -0.11
CA ARG A 304 -66.48 17.64 0.02
C ARG A 304 -65.20 16.86 -0.31
N LYS A 305 -65.06 15.62 0.20
CA LYS A 305 -63.95 14.71 -0.11
C LYS A 305 -63.83 14.46 -1.62
N SER A 306 -64.95 14.13 -2.27
CA SER A 306 -64.98 13.89 -3.72
C SER A 306 -64.56 15.12 -4.52
N ARG A 307 -65.09 16.31 -4.18
CA ARG A 307 -64.72 17.58 -4.82
C ARG A 307 -63.25 17.92 -4.64
N LEU A 308 -62.72 17.70 -3.44
CA LEU A 308 -61.32 17.95 -3.12
C LEU A 308 -60.39 17.01 -3.91
N LYS A 309 -60.74 15.71 -4.01
CA LYS A 309 -60.01 14.74 -4.84
C LYS A 309 -59.94 15.17 -6.30
N SER A 310 -61.06 15.61 -6.89
CA SER A 310 -61.10 16.06 -8.29
C SER A 310 -60.23 17.31 -8.50
N ARG A 311 -60.33 18.30 -7.61
CA ARG A 311 -59.52 19.53 -7.70
C ARG A 311 -58.02 19.26 -7.61
N LEU A 312 -57.60 18.39 -6.70
CA LEU A 312 -56.19 18.03 -6.55
C LEU A 312 -55.66 17.22 -7.75
N ARG A 313 -56.52 16.46 -8.42
CA ARG A 313 -56.17 15.75 -9.66
C ARG A 313 -55.94 16.72 -10.82
N GLU A 314 -56.75 17.77 -10.91
CA GLU A 314 -56.66 18.79 -11.97
C GLU A 314 -55.45 19.72 -11.76
N SER A 315 -55.09 20.04 -10.52
CA SER A 315 -53.96 20.94 -10.22
C SER A 315 -52.58 20.30 -10.33
N ALA A 316 -52.47 18.97 -10.18
CA ALA A 316 -51.17 18.30 -10.10
C ALA A 316 -50.49 18.04 -11.45
N GLY A 317 -51.17 18.20 -12.60
CA GLY A 317 -50.62 17.97 -13.96
C GLY A 317 -50.28 16.51 -14.29
N THR A 318 -49.85 15.73 -13.29
CA THR A 318 -49.69 14.28 -13.25
C THR A 318 -50.38 13.75 -12.00
N VAL A 319 -50.96 12.55 -12.09
CA VAL A 319 -51.62 11.92 -10.93
C VAL A 319 -50.53 11.46 -9.95
N ASP A 320 -50.23 12.26 -8.93
CA ASP A 320 -49.35 11.84 -7.85
C ASP A 320 -50.03 10.69 -7.07
N PRO A 321 -49.49 9.46 -7.13
CA PRO A 321 -50.10 8.30 -6.49
C PRO A 321 -50.18 8.45 -4.97
N ASP A 322 -49.24 9.18 -4.35
CA ASP A 322 -49.20 9.37 -2.90
C ASP A 322 -50.29 10.34 -2.45
N VAL A 323 -50.61 11.34 -3.27
CA VAL A 323 -51.74 12.26 -3.04
C VAL A 323 -53.08 11.53 -3.21
N MET A 324 -53.18 10.62 -4.19
CA MET A 324 -54.40 9.83 -4.38
C MET A 324 -54.62 8.80 -3.28
N ALA A 325 -53.56 8.28 -2.66
CA ALA A 325 -53.63 7.39 -1.50
C ALA A 325 -54.23 8.05 -0.26
N LEU A 326 -54.36 9.39 -0.23
CA LEU A 326 -55.06 10.13 0.83
C LEU A 326 -56.59 9.98 0.78
N PHE A 327 -57.17 9.52 -0.34
CA PHE A 327 -58.61 9.52 -0.62
C PHE A 327 -59.21 8.15 -0.92
#